data_AF-A0A3D1PAL4-F1
#
_entry.id   AF-A0A3D1PAL4-F1
#
_cell.length_a   1.000
_cell.length_b   1.000
_cell.length_c   1.000
_cell.angle_alpha   90.00
_cell.angle_beta   90.00
_cell.angle_gamma   90.00
#
_symmetry.space_group_name_H-M   'P 1'
#
loop_
_entity.id
_entity.type
_entity.pdbx_description
1 polymer ?
#
loop_
_entity_poly.entity_id
_entity_poly.type
_entity_poly.pdbx_seq_one_letter_code
_entity_poly.pdbx_strand_id
1 'polypeptide(L)' 'YLRLLFGRAGEPHCPICDRSIAPQTIDEMSDRVMELPDRTRFQILAPVVRGKKGTHRKLLSSLASEGFVRV' A
#
# COMPACT_ATOMS: atom_id res chain seq x y z
N TYR A 1 17.78 -19.77 -0.02
CA TYR A 1 18.19 -19.44 1.35
C TYR A 1 18.46 -17.94 1.54
N LEU A 2 19.26 -17.28 0.69
CA LEU A 2 19.57 -15.84 0.86
C LEU A 2 18.33 -14.92 0.93
N ARG A 3 17.25 -15.20 0.18
CA ARG A 3 16.00 -14.43 0.26
C ARG A 3 15.40 -14.37 1.66
N LEU A 4 15.47 -15.46 2.44
CA LEU A 4 14.96 -15.45 3.83
C LEU A 4 15.89 -14.68 4.77
N LEU A 5 17.21 -14.77 4.55
CA LEU A 5 18.21 -14.04 5.33
C LEU A 5 18.02 -12.53 5.16
N PHE A 6 18.06 -12.04 3.92
CA PHE A 6 17.88 -10.61 3.63
C PHE A 6 16.48 -10.10 3.97
N GLY A 7 15.44 -10.93 3.83
CA GLY A 7 14.09 -10.53 4.22
C GLY A 7 13.87 -10.39 5.73
N ARG A 8 14.75 -10.94 6.57
CA ARG A 8 14.64 -10.87 8.04
C ARG A 8 15.73 -10.03 8.71
N ALA A 9 16.96 -10.09 8.21
CA ALA A 9 18.13 -9.46 8.82
C ALA A 9 18.74 -8.35 7.94
N GLY A 10 18.23 -8.13 6.73
CA GLY A 10 18.68 -7.04 5.88
C GLY A 10 17.98 -5.74 6.24
N GLU A 11 18.74 -4.65 6.34
CA GLU A 11 18.18 -3.30 6.44
C GLU A 11 17.84 -2.79 5.02
N PRO A 12 16.60 -2.38 4.77
CA PRO A 12 16.21 -1.84 3.48
C PRO A 12 16.70 -0.39 3.33
N HIS A 13 17.48 -0.10 2.29
CA HIS A 13 17.94 1.25 1.95
C HIS A 13 17.31 1.73 0.63
N CYS A 14 17.13 3.05 0.52
CA CYS A 14 16.68 3.68 -0.70
C CYS A 14 17.79 3.64 -1.77
N PRO A 15 17.53 3.12 -2.99
CA PRO A 15 18.58 2.98 -4.01
C PRO A 15 19.08 4.32 -4.59
N ILE A 16 18.39 5.43 -4.31
CA ILE A 16 18.72 6.76 -4.86
C ILE A 16 19.49 7.61 -3.84
N CYS A 17 19.10 7.53 -2.56
CA CYS A 17 19.63 8.41 -1.51
C CYS A 17 20.25 7.69 -0.31
N ASP A 18 20.33 6.35 -0.37
CA ASP A 18 20.94 5.45 0.62
C ASP A 18 20.38 5.50 2.06
N ARG A 19 19.36 6.32 2.28
CA ARG A 19 18.65 6.40 3.57
C ARG A 19 17.93 5.10 3.89
N SER A 20 17.94 4.73 5.17
CA SER A 20 17.18 3.58 5.68
C SER A 20 15.68 3.80 5.51
N ILE A 21 14.99 2.77 5.06
CA ILE A 21 13.53 2.79 4.87
C ILE A 21 12.87 2.39 6.19
N ALA A 22 12.18 3.35 6.80
CA ALA A 22 11.38 3.14 8.00
C ALA A 22 9.87 3.05 7.67
N PRO A 23 9.06 2.45 8.55
CA PRO A 23 7.60 2.53 8.47
C PRO A 23 7.14 3.99 8.53
N GLN A 24 6.09 4.30 7.78
CA GLN A 24 5.52 5.65 7.71
C GLN A 24 4.23 5.71 8.51
N THR A 25 3.97 6.85 9.13
CA THR A 25 2.72 7.10 9.86
C THR A 25 1.59 7.47 8.88
N ILE A 26 0.33 7.38 9.34
CA ILE A 26 -0.83 7.75 8.53
C ILE A 26 -0.78 9.25 8.20
N ASP A 27 -0.36 10.06 9.16
CA ASP A 27 -0.24 11.52 9.01
C ASP A 27 0.83 11.86 7.96
N GLU A 28 2.00 11.22 8.01
CA GLU A 28 3.05 11.40 6.99
C GLU A 28 2.60 11.02 5.57
N MET A 29 1.70 10.02 5.44
CA MET A 29 1.12 9.66 4.15
C MET A 29 0.12 10.72 3.67
N SER A 30 -0.69 11.26 4.58
CA SER A 30 -1.66 12.32 4.28
C SER A 30 -0.95 13.61 3.85
N ASP A 31 0.09 14.02 4.57
CA ASP A 31 0.87 15.22 4.28
C ASP A 31 1.47 15.17 2.87
N ARG A 32 2.03 14.03 2.47
CA ARG A 32 2.55 13.84 1.11
C ARG A 32 1.49 13.93 0.01
N VAL A 33 0.26 13.53 0.30
CA VAL A 33 -0.85 13.68 -0.65
C VAL A 33 -1.25 15.14 -0.78
N MET A 34 -1.16 15.92 0.32
CA MET A 34 -1.42 17.36 0.32
C MET A 34 -0.32 18.17 -0.38
N GLU A 35 0.92 17.66 -0.44
CA GLU A 35 2.03 18.27 -1.18
C GLU A 35 1.88 18.18 -2.72
N LEU A 36 0.92 17.40 -3.22
CA LEU A 36 0.69 17.28 -4.66
C LEU A 36 0.19 18.61 -5.26
N PRO A 37 0.54 18.94 -6.52
CA PRO A 37 0.10 20.18 -7.15
C PRO A 37 -1.42 20.32 -7.17
N ASP A 38 -1.89 21.57 -7.00
CA ASP A 38 -3.30 21.89 -7.09
C ASP A 38 -3.92 21.36 -8.40
N ARG A 39 -5.09 20.73 -8.26
CA ARG A 39 -5.85 20.08 -9.35
C ARG A 39 -5.25 18.79 -9.92
N THR A 40 -4.29 18.17 -9.23
CA THR A 40 -3.85 16.81 -9.58
C THR A 40 -5.00 15.82 -9.37
N ARG A 41 -5.46 15.17 -10.44
CA ARG A 41 -6.46 14.09 -10.36
C ARG A 41 -5.75 12.79 -10.03
N PHE A 42 -6.01 12.22 -8.87
CA PHE A 42 -5.53 10.90 -8.49
C PHE A 42 -6.69 10.02 -7.99
N GLN A 43 -6.46 8.71 -7.99
CA GLN A 43 -7.41 7.71 -7.46
C GLN A 43 -6.77 7.03 -6.25
N ILE A 44 -7.51 6.94 -5.16
CA ILE A 44 -7.09 6.20 -3.97
C ILE A 44 -7.55 4.75 -4.14
N LEU A 45 -6.61 3.82 -4.20
CA LEU A 45 -6.86 2.39 -4.39
C LEU A 45 -6.41 1.62 -3.16
N ALA A 46 -7.26 0.72 -2.66
CA ALA A 46 -6.96 -0.15 -1.54
C ALA A 46 -6.85 -1.61 -2.01
N PRO A 47 -5.63 -2.19 -2.11
CA PRO A 47 -5.46 -3.58 -2.55
C PRO A 47 -5.79 -4.56 -1.41
N VAL A 48 -7.07 -4.90 -1.27
CA VAL A 48 -7.61 -5.77 -0.20
C VAL A 48 -7.08 -7.21 -0.29
N VAL A 49 -6.79 -7.69 -1.50
CA VAL A 49 -6.26 -9.04 -1.74
C VAL A 49 -4.89 -8.95 -2.44
N ARG A 50 -3.86 -9.54 -1.83
CA ARG A 50 -2.52 -9.68 -2.44
C ARG A 50 -2.06 -11.13 -2.42
N GLY A 51 -1.87 -11.73 -3.60
CA GLY A 51 -1.23 -13.05 -3.74
C GLY A 51 -1.96 -14.24 -3.07
N LYS A 52 -3.25 -14.10 -2.74
CA LYS A 52 -4.06 -15.18 -2.16
C LYS A 52 -4.94 -15.80 -3.23
N LYS A 53 -5.01 -17.14 -3.25
CA LYS A 53 -5.94 -17.90 -4.10
C LYS A 53 -7.32 -17.93 -3.44
N GLY A 54 -8.38 -17.71 -4.21
CA GLY A 54 -9.76 -17.77 -3.73
C GLY A 54 -10.72 -17.00 -4.62
N THR A 55 -12.02 -17.27 -4.51
CA THR A 55 -13.07 -16.56 -5.27
C THR A 55 -13.53 -15.26 -4.61
N HIS A 56 -13.09 -14.97 -3.37
CA HIS A 56 -13.33 -13.74 -2.61
C HIS A 56 -14.79 -13.23 -2.57
N ARG A 57 -15.79 -14.09 -2.85
CA ARG A 57 -17.21 -13.72 -2.94
C ARG A 57 -17.74 -13.00 -1.71
N LYS A 58 -17.37 -13.46 -0.50
CA LYS A 58 -17.78 -12.84 0.77
C LYS A 58 -17.21 -11.43 0.96
N LEU A 59 -15.97 -11.19 0.51
CA LEU A 59 -15.31 -9.88 0.60
C LEU A 59 -15.92 -8.90 -0.41
N LEU A 60 -16.19 -9.37 -1.63
CA LEU A 60 -16.86 -8.53 -2.63
C LEU A 60 -18.29 -8.18 -2.21
N SER A 61 -19.03 -9.13 -1.63
CA SER A 61 -20.36 -8.84 -1.10
C SER A 61 -20.34 -7.85 0.07
N SER A 62 -19.34 -7.92 0.96
CA SER A 62 -19.24 -6.95 2.06
C SER A 62 -18.88 -5.56 1.55
N LEU A 63 -17.95 -5.45 0.60
CA LEU A 63 -17.59 -4.17 -0.02
C LEU A 63 -18.76 -3.54 -0.78
N ALA A 64 -19.58 -4.35 -1.45
CA ALA A 64 -20.82 -3.88 -2.07
C ALA A 64 -21.83 -3.36 -1.04
N SER A 65 -21.97 -4.05 0.11
CA SER A 65 -22.83 -3.60 1.21
C SER A 65 -22.33 -2.32 1.89
N GLU A 66 -21.01 -2.10 1.93
CA GLU A 66 -20.37 -0.87 2.42
C GLU A 66 -20.53 0.31 1.43
N GLY A 67 -21.11 0.07 0.24
CA GLY A 67 -21.42 1.12 -0.74
C GLY A 67 -20.30 1.39 -1.76
N PHE A 68 -19.25 0.56 -1.80
CA PHE A 68 -18.20 0.69 -2.82
C PHE A 68 -18.71 0.20 -4.18
N VAL A 69 -18.81 1.11 -5.15
CA VAL A 69 -19.25 0.80 -6.53
C VAL A 69 -18.09 0.34 -7.41
N ARG A 70 -16.85 0.72 -7.07
CA ARG A 70 -15.62 0.38 -7.82
C ARG A 70 -14.70 -0.42 -6.90
N VAL A 71 -14.61 -1.73 -7.15
CA VAL A 71 -13.82 -2.72 -6.39
C VAL A 71 -12.94 -3.54 -7.33
#